data_AF-A0A6L9QYM8-F1
#
_entry.id   AF-A0A6L9QYM8-F1
#
_cell.length_a   1.000
_cell.length_b   1.000
_cell.length_c   1.000
_cell.angle_alpha   90.00
_cell.angle_beta   90.00
_cell.angle_gamma   90.00
#
_symmetry.space_group_name_H-M   'P 1'
#
loop_
_entity.id
_entity.type
_entity.pdbx_description
1 polymer ?
#
loop_
_entity_poly.entity_id
_entity_poly.type
_entity_poly.pdbx_seq_one_letter_code
_entity_poly.pdbx_strand_id
1 'polypeptide(L)'
;MAEPTAWNEPGHDCVLCPPLRFRFNGMADLPGESGVIARDGDFLLIPDVAPLAEGHVLLVTRDHYQCAGEFGRTMWERALRWRERVGRLYRAAYGSGELLLFEHGPATPQGGGACIDHAHWHLLPGTPGMRAVVERRGRPGSPAGRAALRAYFRTGRSYLLIEEEGIMTVHPGDGVPSQFLRWAVTAAGPGETWRWQETFGLPGSRRRFLRTLRALRAAQAALPPGDQPSDSHQ
;
A
#
# COMPACT_ATOMS: atom_id res chain seq x y z
N MET A 1 18.68 -26.67 -0.41
CA MET A 1 17.26 -26.92 -0.71
C MET A 1 16.71 -25.65 -1.32
N ALA A 2 16.44 -25.66 -2.63
CA ALA A 2 15.91 -24.50 -3.34
C ALA A 2 14.49 -24.22 -2.86
N GLU A 3 14.21 -22.96 -2.50
CA GLU A 3 12.86 -22.52 -2.16
C GLU A 3 11.95 -22.70 -3.38
N PRO A 4 10.72 -23.22 -3.24
CA PRO A 4 9.78 -23.27 -4.35
C PRO A 4 9.41 -21.83 -4.71
N THR A 5 9.83 -21.37 -5.89
CA THR A 5 9.29 -20.16 -6.51
C THR A 5 7.93 -20.53 -7.09
N ALA A 6 6.87 -20.25 -6.35
CA ALA A 6 5.53 -20.29 -6.89
C ALA A 6 5.37 -19.06 -7.81
N TRP A 7 5.76 -19.21 -9.07
CA TRP A 7 5.36 -18.29 -10.13
C TRP A 7 3.86 -18.46 -10.33
N ASN A 8 3.04 -17.75 -9.55
CA ASN A 8 1.65 -17.53 -9.94
C ASN A 8 1.72 -16.59 -11.14
N GLU A 9 1.51 -17.12 -12.34
CA GLU A 9 1.34 -16.30 -13.53
C GLU A 9 0.32 -15.20 -13.22
N PRO A 10 0.63 -13.92 -13.51
CA PRO A 10 -0.29 -12.84 -13.23
C PRO A 10 -1.62 -13.18 -13.88
N GLY A 11 -2.69 -13.26 -13.08
CA GLY A 11 -4.03 -13.36 -13.64
C GLY A 11 -4.18 -12.25 -14.68
N HIS A 12 -4.63 -12.59 -15.88
CA HIS A 12 -4.68 -11.69 -17.05
C HIS A 12 -5.42 -10.35 -16.78
N ASP A 13 -6.12 -10.25 -15.66
CA ASP A 13 -6.90 -9.11 -15.21
C ASP A 13 -6.24 -8.25 -14.10
N CYS A 14 -4.98 -8.52 -13.71
CA CYS A 14 -4.32 -7.74 -12.65
C CYS A 14 -3.99 -6.30 -13.11
N VAL A 15 -4.74 -5.34 -12.57
CA VAL A 15 -4.63 -3.90 -12.89
C VAL A 15 -3.38 -3.20 -12.33
N LEU A 16 -2.55 -3.91 -11.57
CA LEU A 16 -1.25 -3.43 -11.08
C LEU A 16 -0.06 -4.06 -11.84
N CYS A 17 -0.32 -5.06 -12.70
CA CYS A 17 0.66 -5.67 -13.61
C CYS A 17 0.54 -5.09 -15.03
N PRO A 18 1.63 -5.00 -15.82
CA PRO A 18 1.52 -4.77 -17.25
C PRO A 18 0.74 -5.92 -17.92
N PRO A 19 -0.07 -5.64 -18.96
CA PRO A 19 -0.27 -4.35 -19.62
C PRO A 19 -1.36 -3.48 -18.96
N LEU A 20 -2.10 -4.00 -17.97
CA LEU A 20 -3.26 -3.31 -17.38
C LEU A 20 -2.88 -2.26 -16.32
N ARG A 21 -1.61 -2.19 -15.93
CA ARG A 21 -1.07 -1.19 -15.03
C ARG A 21 -1.48 0.21 -15.49
N PHE A 22 -2.02 0.98 -14.56
CA PHE A 22 -2.56 2.34 -14.80
C PHE A 22 -3.84 2.42 -15.63
N ARG A 23 -4.50 1.31 -15.97
CA ARG A 23 -5.80 1.33 -16.65
C ARG A 23 -6.84 2.15 -15.89
N PHE A 24 -6.89 1.99 -14.56
CA PHE A 24 -7.79 2.79 -13.71
C PHE A 24 -7.39 4.27 -13.65
N ASN A 25 -6.11 4.62 -13.74
CA ASN A 25 -5.70 6.01 -13.88
C ASN A 25 -6.29 6.61 -15.16
N GLY A 26 -6.16 5.92 -16.30
CA GLY A 26 -6.72 6.36 -17.57
C GLY A 26 -8.24 6.51 -17.53
N MET A 27 -8.96 5.53 -16.96
CA MET A 27 -10.41 5.61 -16.77
C MET A 27 -10.84 6.80 -15.88
N ALA A 28 -9.99 7.20 -14.94
CA ALA A 28 -10.23 8.34 -14.06
C ALA A 28 -9.66 9.66 -14.58
N ASP A 29 -9.11 9.73 -15.79
CA ASP A 29 -8.41 10.93 -16.32
C ASP A 29 -7.29 11.42 -15.37
N LEU A 30 -6.50 10.46 -14.87
CA LEU A 30 -5.37 10.68 -13.97
C LEU A 30 -4.06 10.29 -14.66
N PRO A 31 -2.94 10.93 -14.31
CA PRO A 31 -1.61 10.50 -14.74
C PRO A 31 -1.39 9.00 -14.48
N GLY A 32 -1.03 8.25 -15.52
CA GLY A 32 -0.61 6.85 -15.43
C GLY A 32 0.86 6.74 -15.03
N GLU A 33 1.72 6.25 -15.93
CA GLU A 33 3.16 6.14 -15.65
C GLU A 33 3.83 7.48 -15.33
N SER A 34 3.39 8.56 -15.98
CA SER A 34 3.84 9.93 -15.68
C SER A 34 3.39 10.42 -14.30
N GLY A 35 2.56 9.66 -13.58
CA GLY A 35 2.14 9.89 -12.20
C GLY A 35 2.99 9.17 -11.14
N VAL A 36 3.96 8.35 -11.55
CA VAL A 36 4.88 7.69 -10.60
C VAL A 36 5.73 8.75 -9.90
N ILE A 37 5.79 8.68 -8.56
CA ILE A 37 6.56 9.61 -7.73
C ILE A 37 8.03 9.20 -7.73
N ALA A 38 8.28 7.92 -7.41
CA ALA A 38 9.60 7.32 -7.42
C ALA A 38 9.50 5.82 -7.68
N ARG A 39 10.60 5.19 -8.10
CA ARG A 39 10.70 3.76 -8.37
C ARG A 39 12.10 3.23 -8.04
N ASP A 40 12.21 1.92 -7.89
CA ASP A 40 13.47 1.17 -7.92
C ASP A 40 13.28 -0.15 -8.71
N GLY A 41 14.21 -1.10 -8.58
CA GLY A 41 14.14 -2.41 -9.22
C GLY A 41 12.90 -3.26 -8.84
N ASP A 42 12.34 -3.07 -7.64
CA ASP A 42 11.26 -3.92 -7.10
C ASP A 42 9.93 -3.17 -6.90
N PHE A 43 9.95 -1.84 -6.74
CA PHE A 43 8.80 -1.07 -6.28
C PHE A 43 8.52 0.18 -7.11
N LEU A 44 7.24 0.55 -7.14
CA LEU A 44 6.70 1.83 -7.61
C LEU A 44 6.00 2.53 -6.45
N LEU A 45 6.30 3.81 -6.24
CA LEU A 45 5.53 4.67 -5.34
C LEU A 45 4.57 5.53 -6.17
N ILE A 46 3.26 5.30 -6.02
CA ILE A 46 2.22 5.94 -6.82
C ILE A 46 1.10 6.48 -5.93
N PRO A 47 0.38 7.56 -6.30
CA PRO A 47 -0.82 7.96 -5.56
C PRO A 47 -1.98 6.97 -5.77
N ASP A 48 -2.81 6.77 -4.75
CA ASP A 48 -4.03 5.96 -4.86
C ASP A 48 -5.09 6.66 -5.73
N VAL A 49 -5.72 5.95 -6.66
CA VAL A 49 -6.72 6.49 -7.61
C VAL A 49 -8.05 6.87 -6.97
N ALA A 50 -8.32 6.37 -5.78
CA ALA A 50 -9.48 6.64 -4.94
C ALA A 50 -9.02 6.99 -3.51
N PRO A 51 -8.29 8.11 -3.33
CA PRO A 51 -7.58 8.39 -2.11
C PRO A 51 -8.52 8.74 -0.94
N LEU A 52 -8.37 7.99 0.16
CA LEU A 52 -9.01 8.24 1.46
C LEU A 52 -8.63 9.60 2.08
N ALA A 53 -7.40 10.06 1.87
CA ALA A 53 -6.89 11.34 2.35
C ALA A 53 -5.89 11.93 1.34
N GLU A 54 -5.61 13.23 1.43
CA GLU A 54 -4.45 13.80 0.74
C GLU A 54 -3.16 13.18 1.31
N GLY A 55 -2.21 12.84 0.45
CA GLY A 55 -1.00 12.10 0.82
C GLY A 55 -1.13 10.58 0.69
N HIS A 56 -2.31 10.03 0.41
CA HIS A 56 -2.51 8.59 0.28
C HIS A 56 -1.78 8.05 -0.97
N VAL A 57 -0.74 7.24 -0.72
CA VAL A 57 0.07 6.57 -1.75
C VAL A 57 0.08 5.07 -1.55
N LEU A 58 0.40 4.37 -2.64
CA LEU A 58 0.63 2.95 -2.69
C LEU A 58 2.12 2.69 -2.96
N LEU A 59 2.75 1.84 -2.15
CA LEU A 59 4.00 1.19 -2.50
C LEU A 59 3.67 -0.14 -3.16
N VAL A 60 3.81 -0.22 -4.49
CA VAL A 60 3.36 -1.35 -5.31
C VAL A 60 4.56 -2.11 -5.84
N THR A 61 4.53 -3.44 -5.77
CA THR A 61 5.58 -4.26 -6.39
C THR A 61 5.57 -4.16 -7.92
N ARG A 62 6.74 -4.20 -8.55
CA ARG A 62 6.89 -4.16 -10.02
C ARG A 62 6.51 -5.49 -10.66
N ASP A 63 6.93 -6.58 -10.06
CA ASP A 63 6.50 -7.93 -10.43
C ASP A 63 5.28 -8.34 -9.61
N HIS A 64 4.60 -9.39 -10.06
CA HIS A 64 3.43 -9.89 -9.36
C HIS A 64 3.85 -10.67 -8.11
N TYR A 65 3.59 -10.08 -6.95
CA TYR A 65 3.59 -10.74 -5.65
C TYR A 65 2.18 -10.66 -5.11
N GLN A 66 1.67 -11.69 -4.42
CA GLN A 66 0.31 -11.67 -3.89
C GLN A 66 0.15 -10.69 -2.71
N CYS A 67 1.17 -10.62 -1.84
CA CYS A 67 1.16 -9.81 -0.61
C CYS A 67 2.58 -9.68 -0.04
N ALA A 68 2.78 -8.80 0.95
CA ALA A 68 4.08 -8.69 1.61
C ALA A 68 4.51 -9.95 2.39
N GLY A 69 3.58 -10.84 2.72
CA GLY A 69 3.87 -12.17 3.28
C GLY A 69 4.67 -13.07 2.33
N GLU A 70 4.69 -12.78 1.04
CA GLU A 70 5.49 -13.51 0.05
C GLU A 70 6.96 -13.02 0.02
N PHE A 71 7.23 -11.79 0.46
CA PHE A 71 8.54 -11.16 0.30
C PHE A 71 9.68 -11.98 0.91
N GLY A 72 10.76 -12.11 0.13
CA GLY A 72 12.06 -12.54 0.64
C GLY A 72 12.67 -11.51 1.60
N ARG A 73 13.75 -11.88 2.28
CA ARG A 73 14.41 -11.00 3.27
C ARG A 73 14.82 -9.65 2.68
N THR A 74 15.52 -9.65 1.54
CA THR A 74 16.04 -8.45 0.89
C THR A 74 14.91 -7.51 0.45
N MET A 75 13.84 -8.08 -0.09
CA MET A 75 12.67 -7.32 -0.56
C MET A 75 11.89 -6.70 0.61
N TRP A 76 11.75 -7.44 1.71
CA TRP A 76 11.16 -6.92 2.96
C TRP A 76 11.95 -5.73 3.51
N GLU A 77 13.28 -5.85 3.60
CA GLU A 77 14.17 -4.76 4.05
C GLU A 77 14.08 -3.55 3.11
N ARG A 78 13.95 -3.78 1.80
CA ARG A 78 13.74 -2.73 0.81
C ARG A 78 12.39 -2.03 0.99
N ALA A 79 11.32 -2.78 1.25
CA ALA A 79 10.01 -2.22 1.55
C ALA A 79 10.04 -1.34 2.82
N LEU A 80 10.76 -1.76 3.87
CA LEU A 80 10.94 -0.94 5.08
C LEU A 80 11.69 0.37 4.79
N ARG A 81 12.74 0.35 3.96
CA ARG A 81 13.42 1.58 3.51
C ARG A 81 12.50 2.51 2.72
N TRP A 82 11.60 1.96 1.90
CA TRP A 82 10.56 2.73 1.24
C TRP A 82 9.59 3.37 2.23
N ARG A 83 9.13 2.62 3.24
CA ARG A 83 8.30 3.15 4.32
C ARG A 83 8.98 4.32 5.03
N GLU A 84 10.26 4.20 5.38
CA GLU A 84 11.02 5.29 6.00
C GLU A 84 11.15 6.51 5.07
N ARG A 85 11.37 6.28 3.78
CA ARG A 85 11.43 7.34 2.77
C ARG A 85 10.10 8.08 2.65
N VAL A 86 8.97 7.36 2.65
CA VAL A 86 7.64 7.97 2.64
C VAL A 86 7.44 8.84 3.88
N GLY A 87 7.87 8.40 5.07
CA GLY A 87 7.86 9.23 6.27
C GLY A 87 8.67 10.53 6.12
N ARG A 88 9.83 10.50 5.45
CA ARG A 88 10.61 11.72 5.13
C ARG A 88 9.88 12.63 4.14
N LEU A 89 9.26 12.05 3.11
CA LEU A 89 8.45 12.81 2.14
C LEU A 89 7.26 13.48 2.82
N TYR A 90 6.55 12.78 3.72
CA TYR A 90 5.46 13.36 4.49
C TYR A 90 5.93 14.47 5.42
N ARG A 91 7.08 14.31 6.09
CA ARG A 91 7.64 15.37 6.91
C ARG A 91 7.89 16.64 6.11
N ALA A 92 8.47 16.50 4.91
CA ALA A 92 8.75 17.64 4.04
C ALA A 92 7.48 18.25 3.41
N ALA A 93 6.47 17.42 3.07
CA ALA A 93 5.25 17.89 2.41
C ALA A 93 4.18 18.42 3.38
N TYR A 94 4.09 17.83 4.58
CA TYR A 94 2.96 17.98 5.51
C TYR A 94 3.40 18.33 6.94
N GLY A 95 4.70 18.43 7.22
CA GLY A 95 5.24 18.84 8.52
C GLY A 95 5.40 17.72 9.56
N SER A 96 4.79 16.55 9.34
CA SER A 96 4.99 15.35 10.18
C SER A 96 5.38 14.14 9.33
N GLY A 97 6.27 13.30 9.88
CA GLY A 97 6.67 12.03 9.27
C GLY A 97 5.89 10.82 9.80
N GLU A 98 4.90 11.06 10.65
CA GLU A 98 3.97 10.03 11.11
C GLU A 98 3.13 9.53 9.94
N LEU A 99 2.94 8.22 9.90
CA LEU A 99 2.18 7.56 8.86
C LEU A 99 1.42 6.38 9.42
N LEU A 100 0.34 6.07 8.74
CA LEU A 100 -0.38 4.82 8.81
C LEU A 100 0.04 4.00 7.59
N LEU A 101 0.44 2.75 7.82
CA LEU A 101 0.63 1.76 6.77
C LEU A 101 -0.36 0.63 6.97
N PHE A 102 -0.98 0.16 5.89
CA PHE A 102 -1.77 -1.07 5.97
C PHE A 102 -1.77 -1.89 4.68
N GLU A 103 -1.99 -3.19 4.84
CA GLU A 103 -2.17 -4.16 3.77
C GLU A 103 -3.17 -5.23 4.22
N HIS A 104 -4.03 -5.67 3.32
CA HIS A 104 -4.80 -6.89 3.51
C HIS A 104 -4.11 -8.04 2.76
N GLY A 105 -3.51 -8.95 3.52
CA GLY A 105 -2.90 -10.17 3.00
C GLY A 105 -3.84 -11.38 3.07
N PRO A 106 -3.44 -12.48 2.43
CA PRO A 106 -4.33 -13.33 1.62
C PRO A 106 -4.95 -14.49 2.38
N ALA A 107 -6.12 -15.00 1.97
CA ALA A 107 -6.50 -16.39 2.22
C ALA A 107 -6.53 -17.20 0.90
N THR A 108 -7.01 -16.62 -0.19
CA THR A 108 -6.85 -17.12 -1.58
C THR A 108 -6.93 -15.93 -2.54
N PRO A 109 -6.39 -16.06 -3.78
CA PRO A 109 -6.54 -15.04 -4.81
C PRO A 109 -8.03 -14.73 -5.04
N GLN A 110 -8.44 -13.50 -4.75
CA GLN A 110 -9.76 -12.96 -5.07
C GLN A 110 -9.66 -12.14 -6.34
N GLY A 111 -9.77 -12.81 -7.49
CA GLY A 111 -9.90 -12.14 -8.78
C GLY A 111 -10.98 -11.05 -8.76
N GLY A 112 -10.66 -9.86 -9.28
CA GLY A 112 -11.64 -8.85 -9.70
C GLY A 112 -12.46 -8.14 -8.61
N GLY A 113 -12.06 -8.15 -7.33
CA GLY A 113 -12.92 -7.71 -6.22
C GLY A 113 -12.29 -6.80 -5.16
N ALA A 114 -11.78 -5.62 -5.52
CA ALA A 114 -11.29 -4.54 -4.64
C ALA A 114 -10.16 -4.86 -3.64
N CYS A 115 -9.93 -6.12 -3.28
CA CYS A 115 -8.64 -6.65 -2.87
C CYS A 115 -7.96 -7.08 -4.17
N ILE A 116 -7.09 -6.23 -4.70
CA ILE A 116 -6.26 -6.60 -5.83
C ILE A 116 -5.23 -7.59 -5.26
N ASP A 117 -5.18 -8.81 -5.78
CA ASP A 117 -4.15 -9.79 -5.43
C ASP A 117 -2.81 -9.39 -6.05
N HIS A 118 -2.25 -8.28 -5.58
CA HIS A 118 -0.95 -7.77 -5.98
C HIS A 118 -0.42 -6.97 -4.80
N ALA A 119 0.80 -7.23 -4.37
CA ALA A 119 1.35 -6.68 -3.14
C ALA A 119 1.46 -5.16 -3.26
N HIS A 120 0.68 -4.48 -2.43
CA HIS A 120 0.72 -3.03 -2.27
C HIS A 120 0.50 -2.66 -0.81
N TRP A 121 1.34 -1.77 -0.30
CA TRP A 121 1.09 -1.11 0.97
C TRP A 121 0.38 0.21 0.73
N HIS A 122 -0.74 0.41 1.42
CA HIS A 122 -1.31 1.74 1.57
C HIS A 122 -0.49 2.50 2.59
N LEU A 123 -0.09 3.73 2.26
CA LEU A 123 0.51 4.66 3.21
C LEU A 123 -0.29 5.97 3.21
N LEU A 124 -0.65 6.45 4.39
CA LEU A 124 -1.35 7.72 4.60
C LEU A 124 -0.60 8.56 5.64
N PRO A 125 -0.58 9.89 5.52
CA PRO A 125 -0.04 10.76 6.57
C PRO A 125 -0.87 10.66 7.86
N GLY A 126 -0.18 10.67 9.01
CA GLY A 126 -0.78 10.65 10.35
C GLY A 126 -1.18 9.26 10.85
N THR A 127 -1.76 9.22 12.05
CA THR A 127 -2.12 8.00 12.79
C THR A 127 -3.55 8.13 13.32
N PRO A 128 -4.58 7.82 12.51
CA PRO A 128 -5.97 8.09 12.87
C PRO A 128 -6.50 7.21 14.03
N GLY A 129 -5.76 6.21 14.50
CA GLY A 129 -6.20 5.24 15.51
C GLY A 129 -6.86 4.01 14.88
N MET A 130 -6.46 3.65 13.66
CA MET A 130 -7.00 2.53 12.90
C MET A 130 -6.81 1.19 13.64
N ARG A 131 -5.66 0.99 14.31
CA ARG A 131 -5.40 -0.26 15.05
C ARG A 131 -6.50 -0.51 16.09
N ALA A 132 -6.82 0.51 16.88
CA ALA A 132 -7.83 0.40 17.93
C ALA A 132 -9.23 0.11 17.37
N VAL A 133 -9.57 0.64 16.19
CA VAL A 133 -10.84 0.31 15.50
C VAL A 133 -10.89 -1.17 15.12
N VAL A 134 -9.80 -1.70 14.56
CA VAL A 134 -9.71 -3.11 14.15
C VAL A 134 -9.77 -4.05 15.36
N GLU A 135 -9.08 -3.71 16.46
CA GLU A 135 -9.09 -4.50 17.68
C GLU A 135 -10.47 -4.53 18.36
N ARG A 136 -11.18 -3.39 18.42
CA ARG A 136 -12.56 -3.33 18.92
C ARG A 136 -13.54 -4.18 18.11
N ARG A 137 -13.19 -4.57 16.87
CA ARG A 137 -13.96 -5.51 16.04
C ARG A 137 -13.57 -6.98 16.28
N GLY A 138 -12.89 -7.29 17.39
CA GLY A 138 -12.52 -8.66 17.75
C GLY A 138 -11.35 -9.21 16.95
N ARG A 139 -10.50 -8.33 16.41
CA ARG A 139 -9.29 -8.70 15.67
C ARG A 139 -8.06 -8.24 16.45
N PRO A 140 -7.63 -8.97 17.51
CA PRO A 140 -6.48 -8.58 18.31
C PRO A 140 -5.19 -8.59 17.46
N GLY A 141 -4.33 -7.61 17.68
CA GLY A 141 -3.03 -7.50 17.02
C GLY A 141 -1.93 -8.26 17.77
N SER A 142 -0.97 -8.78 17.03
CA SER A 142 0.32 -9.21 17.57
C SER A 142 1.46 -8.50 16.82
N PRO A 143 2.69 -8.44 17.38
CA PRO A 143 3.82 -7.84 16.68
C PRO A 143 4.02 -8.44 15.29
N ALA A 144 4.12 -7.58 14.28
CA ALA A 144 4.32 -7.98 12.90
C ALA A 144 5.78 -7.87 12.47
N GLY A 145 6.12 -8.71 11.51
CA GLY A 145 7.37 -8.70 10.77
C GLY A 145 7.31 -9.77 9.68
N ARG A 146 8.38 -9.87 8.89
CA ARG A 146 8.46 -10.81 7.77
C ARG A 146 8.04 -12.24 8.14
N ALA A 147 8.52 -12.76 9.27
CA ALA A 147 8.22 -14.12 9.71
C ALA A 147 6.73 -14.33 10.01
N ALA A 148 6.08 -13.35 10.65
CA ALA A 148 4.66 -13.43 10.99
C ALA A 148 3.80 -13.41 9.72
N LEU A 149 4.05 -12.47 8.79
CA LEU A 149 3.29 -12.40 7.54
C LEU A 149 3.53 -13.62 6.65
N ARG A 150 4.79 -14.10 6.58
CA ARG A 150 5.14 -15.33 5.85
C ARG A 150 4.44 -16.56 6.43
N ALA A 151 4.20 -16.61 7.74
CA ALA A 151 3.46 -17.72 8.36
C ALA A 151 1.98 -17.74 7.91
N TYR A 152 1.32 -16.58 7.89
CA TYR A 152 -0.03 -16.45 7.34
C TYR A 152 -0.07 -16.86 5.85
N PHE A 153 0.84 -16.32 5.04
CA PHE A 153 0.95 -16.66 3.62
C PHE A 153 1.12 -18.17 3.39
N ARG A 154 2.04 -18.83 4.11
CA ARG A 154 2.31 -20.27 3.97
C ARG A 154 1.14 -21.16 4.42
N THR A 155 0.27 -20.65 5.28
CA THR A 155 -0.91 -21.37 5.77
C THR A 155 -2.18 -21.02 5.00
N GLY A 156 -2.10 -20.15 3.99
CA GLY A 156 -3.26 -19.70 3.22
C GLY A 156 -4.30 -18.94 4.05
N ARG A 157 -3.86 -18.23 5.10
CA ARG A 157 -4.73 -17.49 6.02
C ARG A 157 -4.60 -16.00 5.83
N SER A 158 -5.74 -15.29 5.78
CA SER A 158 -5.79 -13.84 5.63
C SER A 158 -5.23 -13.13 6.86
N TYR A 159 -4.58 -12.00 6.61
CA TYR A 159 -4.04 -11.14 7.66
C TYR A 159 -4.31 -9.67 7.35
N LEU A 160 -4.36 -8.86 8.40
CA LEU A 160 -4.38 -7.41 8.31
C LEU A 160 -3.07 -6.88 8.89
N LEU A 161 -2.24 -6.33 8.02
CA LEU A 161 -1.04 -5.61 8.43
C LEU A 161 -1.43 -4.17 8.73
N ILE A 162 -1.04 -3.67 9.91
CA ILE A 162 -1.27 -2.28 10.31
C ILE A 162 0.01 -1.77 10.97
N GLU A 163 0.55 -0.68 10.47
CA GLU A 163 1.58 0.09 11.17
C GLU A 163 1.00 1.44 11.58
N GLU A 164 1.07 1.75 12.86
CA GLU A 164 0.58 2.99 13.44
C GLU A 164 1.45 3.32 14.66
N GLU A 165 1.82 4.59 14.81
CA GLU A 165 2.75 5.08 15.85
C GLU A 165 4.12 4.37 15.82
N GLY A 166 4.57 3.99 14.62
CA GLY A 166 5.84 3.27 14.41
C GLY A 166 5.85 1.82 14.89
N ILE A 167 4.71 1.30 15.35
CA ILE A 167 4.55 -0.10 15.75
C ILE A 167 3.87 -0.83 14.60
N MET A 168 4.40 -1.97 14.18
CA MET A 168 3.78 -2.83 13.17
C MET A 168 3.06 -4.00 13.84
N THR A 169 1.79 -4.19 13.56
CA THR A 169 0.96 -5.29 14.07
C THR A 169 0.30 -6.08 12.95
N VAL A 170 0.08 -7.37 13.20
CA VAL A 170 -0.66 -8.27 12.32
C VAL A 170 -1.88 -8.79 13.05
N HIS A 171 -3.03 -8.74 12.39
CA HIS A 171 -4.30 -9.18 12.93
C HIS A 171 -4.90 -10.29 12.05
N PRO A 172 -5.72 -11.20 12.60
CA PRO A 172 -6.44 -12.18 11.79
C PRO A 172 -7.33 -11.50 10.75
N GLY A 173 -7.18 -11.87 9.47
CA GLY A 173 -7.96 -11.31 8.37
C GLY A 173 -9.06 -12.25 7.84
N ASP A 174 -9.10 -13.51 8.26
CA ASP A 174 -10.10 -14.47 7.77
C ASP A 174 -11.54 -13.98 7.98
N GLY A 175 -12.34 -13.96 6.92
CA GLY A 175 -13.75 -13.56 6.94
C GLY A 175 -14.01 -12.05 7.05
N VAL A 176 -13.00 -11.19 6.90
CA VAL A 176 -13.25 -9.74 6.80
C VAL A 176 -13.85 -9.38 5.42
N PRO A 177 -14.78 -8.42 5.35
CA PRO A 177 -15.33 -7.97 4.08
C PRO A 177 -14.26 -7.26 3.23
N SER A 178 -14.44 -7.27 1.91
CA SER A 178 -13.58 -6.51 1.01
C SER A 178 -13.53 -5.03 1.42
N GLN A 179 -12.33 -4.43 1.31
CA GLN A 179 -12.05 -3.05 1.70
C GLN A 179 -12.28 -2.72 3.19
N PHE A 180 -12.31 -3.73 4.08
CA PHE A 180 -12.42 -3.54 5.53
C PHE A 180 -11.40 -2.53 6.09
N LEU A 181 -10.14 -2.59 5.64
CA LEU A 181 -9.11 -1.67 6.13
C LEU A 181 -9.36 -0.22 5.70
N ARG A 182 -9.89 0.00 4.49
CA ARG A 182 -10.29 1.34 4.03
C ARG A 182 -11.43 1.89 4.89
N TRP A 183 -12.41 1.06 5.24
CA TRP A 183 -13.45 1.42 6.20
C TRP A 183 -12.85 1.77 7.57
N ALA A 184 -11.92 0.97 8.08
CA ALA A 184 -11.30 1.18 9.38
C ALA A 184 -10.56 2.52 9.46
N VAL A 185 -9.89 2.95 8.38
CA VAL A 185 -9.32 4.30 8.27
C VAL A 185 -10.39 5.38 8.46
N THR A 186 -11.51 5.29 7.74
CA THR A 186 -12.57 6.30 7.84
C THR A 186 -13.28 6.28 9.19
N ALA A 187 -13.47 5.10 9.80
CA ALA A 187 -14.06 4.98 11.13
C ALA A 187 -13.14 5.51 12.25
N ALA A 188 -11.84 5.61 11.99
CA ALA A 188 -10.86 6.19 12.90
C ALA A 188 -10.71 7.71 12.71
N GLY A 189 -11.08 8.25 11.54
CA GLY A 189 -10.94 9.65 11.18
C GLY A 189 -12.25 10.38 10.86
N PRO A 190 -12.18 11.59 10.29
CA PRO A 190 -13.36 12.39 9.92
C PRO A 190 -13.94 12.03 8.54
N GLY A 191 -13.50 10.92 7.92
CA GLY A 191 -13.89 10.55 6.56
C GLY A 191 -15.22 9.81 6.52
N GLU A 192 -16.06 10.12 5.52
CA GLU A 192 -17.39 9.49 5.40
C GLU A 192 -17.43 8.35 4.35
N THR A 193 -16.67 8.48 3.26
CA THR A 193 -16.69 7.50 2.14
C THR A 193 -15.34 6.80 1.98
N TRP A 194 -15.35 5.47 2.05
CA TRP A 194 -14.14 4.63 1.99
C TRP A 194 -14.12 3.69 0.78
N ARG A 195 -15.30 3.34 0.25
CA ARG A 195 -15.43 2.43 -0.89
C ARG A 195 -14.82 3.08 -2.12
N TRP A 196 -13.81 2.43 -2.69
CA TRP A 196 -13.13 2.99 -3.86
C TRP A 196 -14.09 3.13 -5.03
N GLN A 197 -15.04 2.19 -5.22
CA GLN A 197 -16.06 2.27 -6.29
C GLN A 197 -16.96 3.50 -6.17
N GLU A 198 -17.20 3.99 -4.96
CA GLU A 198 -18.03 5.18 -4.71
C GLU A 198 -17.25 6.48 -4.86
N THR A 199 -15.92 6.42 -4.81
CA THR A 199 -15.05 7.61 -4.82
C THR A 199 -14.21 7.73 -6.08
N PHE A 200 -14.02 6.65 -6.83
CA PHE A 200 -13.22 6.58 -8.04
C PHE A 200 -13.75 7.53 -9.11
N GLY A 201 -12.84 8.26 -9.76
CA GLY A 201 -13.17 9.21 -10.83
C GLY A 201 -13.93 10.47 -10.38
N LEU A 202 -14.34 10.58 -9.10
CA LEU A 202 -15.02 11.77 -8.60
C LEU A 202 -14.08 12.99 -8.54
N PRO A 203 -14.60 14.22 -8.72
CA PRO A 203 -13.79 15.45 -8.68
C PRO A 203 -12.96 15.61 -7.39
N GLY A 204 -13.52 15.23 -6.24
CA GLY A 204 -12.82 15.26 -4.95
C GLY A 204 -11.61 14.33 -4.90
N SER A 205 -11.78 13.09 -5.37
CA SER A 205 -10.72 12.08 -5.46
C SER A 205 -9.61 12.50 -6.42
N ARG A 206 -9.98 13.00 -7.62
CA ARG A 206 -9.01 13.54 -8.58
C ARG A 206 -8.19 14.68 -8.00
N ARG A 207 -8.84 15.60 -7.28
CA ARG A 207 -8.16 16.72 -6.61
C ARG A 207 -7.17 16.24 -5.57
N ARG A 208 -7.55 15.28 -4.72
CA ARG A 208 -6.67 14.67 -3.70
C ARG A 208 -5.48 13.96 -4.35
N PHE A 209 -5.70 13.19 -5.43
CA PHE A 209 -4.63 12.55 -6.21
C PHE A 209 -3.61 13.59 -6.69
N LEU A 210 -4.07 14.64 -7.39
CA LEU A 210 -3.20 15.64 -8.00
C LEU A 210 -2.48 16.52 -6.97
N ARG A 211 -3.10 16.79 -5.81
CA ARG A 211 -2.42 17.46 -4.70
C ARG A 211 -1.34 16.59 -4.08
N THR A 212 -1.63 15.32 -3.83
CA THR A 212 -0.65 14.33 -3.36
C THR A 212 0.55 14.26 -4.30
N LEU A 213 0.30 14.11 -5.61
CA LEU A 213 1.36 14.03 -6.61
C LEU A 213 2.25 15.27 -6.62
N ARG A 214 1.66 16.47 -6.57
CA ARG A 214 2.42 17.72 -6.53
C ARG A 214 3.22 17.89 -5.24
N ALA A 215 2.59 17.65 -4.09
CA ALA A 215 3.21 17.82 -2.78
C ALA A 215 4.42 16.88 -2.61
N LEU A 216 4.25 15.60 -2.94
CA LEU A 216 5.32 14.62 -2.76
C LEU A 216 6.47 14.78 -3.77
N ARG A 217 6.18 15.26 -4.99
CA ARG A 217 7.24 15.63 -5.96
C ARG A 217 8.04 16.85 -5.50
N ALA A 218 7.36 17.87 -4.99
CA ALA A 218 8.03 19.04 -4.43
C ALA A 218 8.92 18.64 -3.23
N ALA A 219 8.40 17.80 -2.33
CA ALA A 219 9.16 17.25 -1.21
C ALA A 219 10.37 16.43 -1.68
N GLN A 220 10.21 15.57 -2.68
CA GLN A 220 11.29 14.76 -3.23
C GLN A 220 12.40 15.63 -3.85
N ALA A 221 12.04 16.71 -4.55
CA ALA A 221 13.02 17.65 -5.11
C ALA A 221 13.80 18.44 -4.05
N ALA A 222 13.22 18.59 -2.85
CA ALA A 222 13.86 19.28 -1.72
C ALA A 222 14.75 18.37 -0.86
N LEU A 223 14.61 17.04 -0.95
CA LEU A 223 15.44 16.10 -0.20
C LEU A 223 16.84 15.92 -0.86
N PRO A 224 17.92 15.74 -0.07
CA PRO A 224 19.26 15.61 -0.61
C PRO A 224 19.45 14.32 -1.46
N PRO A 225 20.40 14.31 -2.43
CA PRO A 225 20.54 13.24 -3.42
C PRO A 225 20.86 11.81 -2.91
N GLY A 226 21.10 11.62 -1.60
CA GLY A 226 21.38 10.30 -1.02
C GLY A 226 20.16 9.40 -0.80
N ASP A 227 18.94 9.93 -1.01
CA ASP A 227 17.66 9.23 -0.83
C ASP A 227 17.04 8.73 -2.15
N GLN A 228 17.75 8.87 -3.26
CA GLN A 228 17.35 8.31 -4.55
C GLN A 228 17.95 6.90 -4.68
N PRO A 229 17.16 5.84 -4.91
CA PRO A 229 17.69 4.51 -5.12
C PRO A 229 18.59 4.55 -6.35
N SER A 230 19.83 4.09 -6.18
CA SER A 230 20.67 3.80 -7.32
C SER A 230 20.00 2.68 -8.12
N ASP A 231 19.82 2.86 -9.42
CA ASP A 231 19.45 1.79 -10.36
C ASP A 231 20.60 0.76 -10.54
N SER A 232 21.39 0.52 -9.48
CA SER A 232 22.52 -0.38 -9.47
C SER A 232 22.02 -1.82 -9.45
N HIS A 233 21.73 -2.33 -10.64
CA HIS A 233 21.87 -3.74 -10.93
C HIS A 233 23.38 -4.09 -10.91
N GLN A 234 23.82 -4.75 -9.86
CA GLN A 234 24.83 -5.80 -9.92
C GLN A 234 24.33 -7.00 -9.14
#